data_AF-A0A2Z6GAQ5-F1
#
_entry.id   AF-A0A2Z6GAQ5-F1
#
_cell.length_a   1.000
_cell.length_b   1.000
_cell.length_c   1.000
_cell.angle_alpha   90.00
_cell.angle_beta   90.00
_cell.angle_gamma   90.00
#
_symmetry.space_group_name_H-M   'P 1'
#
loop_
_entity.id
_entity.type
_entity.pdbx_description
1 polymer ?
#
loop_
_entity_poly.entity_id
_entity_poly.type
_entity_poly.pdbx_seq_one_letter_code
_entity_poly.pdbx_strand_id
1 'polypeptide(L)'
;MPLTQANRFVLRNIKHVEMTGVLMRIFSFSLVSWMGPASPFMFVWTFNTIDAVMLSWCALLKKDAAYTTLNIFWVMVGLVGILRAGGWLH
;
A
#
# COMPACT_ATOMS: atom_id res chain seq x y z
N MET A 1 2.38 15.71 -20.23
CA MET A 1 3.00 15.53 -18.90
C MET A 1 4.23 14.68 -19.09
N PRO A 2 5.44 15.11 -18.68
CA PRO A 2 6.64 14.34 -18.98
C PRO A 2 6.51 12.99 -18.26
N LEU A 3 6.45 11.91 -19.03
CA LEU A 3 6.42 10.56 -18.52
C LEU A 3 7.77 10.28 -17.86
N THR A 4 7.84 10.60 -16.57
CA THR A 4 9.01 10.50 -15.70
C THR A 4 9.59 9.09 -15.81
N GLN A 5 10.92 8.97 -15.77
CA GLN A 5 11.64 7.69 -15.88
C GLN A 5 11.08 6.61 -14.94
N ALA A 6 10.53 7.02 -13.79
CA ALA A 6 9.79 6.17 -12.86
C ALA A 6 8.62 5.40 -13.50
N ASN A 7 7.79 6.03 -14.33
CA ASN A 7 6.69 5.34 -15.02
C ASN A 7 7.19 4.27 -15.98
N ARG A 8 8.26 4.57 -16.72
CA ARG A 8 8.88 3.58 -17.61
C ARG A 8 9.49 2.41 -16.84
N PHE A 9 10.11 2.67 -15.70
CA PHE A 9 10.65 1.63 -14.83
C PHE A 9 9.54 0.73 -14.28
N VAL A 10 8.46 1.32 -13.76
CA VAL A 10 7.32 0.57 -13.22
C VAL A 10 6.63 -0.23 -14.32
N LEU A 11 6.35 0.36 -15.48
CA LEU A 11 5.75 -0.37 -16.61
C LEU A 11 6.61 -1.56 -17.06
N ARG A 12 7.93 -1.40 -17.10
CA ARG A 12 8.86 -2.46 -17.50
C ARG A 12 8.89 -3.62 -16.49
N ASN A 13 8.70 -3.33 -15.20
CA ASN A 13 8.78 -4.31 -14.11
C ASN A 13 7.45 -4.54 -13.40
N ILE A 14 6.32 -4.24 -14.05
CA ILE A 14 5.03 -4.07 -13.38
C ILE A 14 4.61 -5.30 -12.58
N LYS A 15 4.81 -6.50 -13.13
CA LYS A 15 4.50 -7.77 -12.45
C LYS A 15 5.29 -7.94 -11.16
N HIS A 16 6.57 -7.56 -11.16
CA HIS A 16 7.43 -7.68 -9.98
C HIS A 16 7.02 -6.66 -8.92
N VAL A 17 6.79 -5.41 -9.33
CA VAL A 17 6.33 -4.33 -8.43
C VAL A 17 4.99 -4.71 -7.79
N GLU A 18 4.05 -5.24 -8.56
CA GLU A 18 2.77 -5.72 -8.04
C GLU A 18 2.92 -6.90 -7.07
N MET A 19 3.72 -7.91 -7.43
CA MET A 19 3.95 -9.05 -6.55
C MET A 19 4.58 -8.59 -5.23
N THR A 20 5.55 -7.68 -5.27
CA THR A 20 6.13 -7.09 -4.06
C THR A 20 5.06 -6.41 -3.21
N GLY A 21 4.16 -5.62 -3.81
CA GLY A 21 3.08 -4.96 -3.07
C GLY A 21 2.09 -5.95 -2.45
N VAL A 22 1.72 -7.00 -3.18
CA VAL A 22 0.87 -8.06 -2.66
C VAL A 22 1.52 -8.79 -1.49
N LEU A 23 2.81 -9.12 -1.59
CA LEU A 23 3.55 -9.77 -0.50
C LEU A 23 3.65 -8.87 0.74
N MET A 24 3.87 -7.56 0.55
CA MET A 24 3.88 -6.59 1.65
C MET A 24 2.54 -6.61 2.39
N ARG A 25 1.43 -6.63 1.64
CA ARG A 25 0.07 -6.69 2.18
C ARG A 25 -0.19 -7.96 2.98
N ILE A 26 0.18 -9.12 2.41
CA ILE A 26 0.04 -10.41 3.08
C ILE A 26 0.84 -10.42 4.38
N PHE A 27 2.07 -9.91 4.37
CA PHE A 27 2.91 -9.81 5.56
C PHE A 27 2.28 -8.91 6.63
N SER A 28 1.82 -7.71 6.28
CA SER A 28 1.14 -6.81 7.22
C SER A 28 -0.09 -7.44 7.86
N PHE A 29 -0.98 -8.07 7.08
CA PHE A 29 -2.18 -8.71 7.63
C PHE A 29 -1.86 -9.96 8.44
N SER A 30 -0.86 -10.75 8.02
CA SER A 30 -0.43 -11.93 8.78
C SER A 30 0.11 -11.53 10.15
N LEU A 31 0.93 -10.47 10.19
CA LEU A 31 1.51 -9.96 11.42
C LEU A 31 0.44 -9.44 12.40
N VAL A 32 -0.55 -8.68 11.90
CA VAL A 32 -1.69 -8.24 12.73
C VAL A 32 -2.56 -9.41 13.17
N SER A 33 -2.80 -10.39 12.31
CA SER A 33 -3.60 -11.57 12.64
C SER A 33 -2.98 -12.40 13.76
N TRP A 34 -1.64 -12.53 13.78
CA TRP A 34 -0.94 -13.31 14.80
C TRP A 34 -0.69 -12.55 16.10
N MET A 35 -0.25 -11.30 16.02
CA MET A 35 0.14 -10.51 17.19
C MET A 35 -1.01 -9.68 17.77
N GLY A 36 -2.08 -9.48 17.00
CA GLY A 36 -3.25 -8.70 17.40
C GLY A 36 -2.85 -7.33 17.98
N PRO A 37 -3.28 -7.00 19.20
CA PRO A 37 -2.94 -5.74 19.87
C PRO A 37 -1.44 -5.51 20.13
N ALA A 38 -0.64 -6.59 20.17
CA ALA A 38 0.81 -6.51 20.41
C ALA A 38 1.61 -6.23 19.13
N SER A 39 0.96 -6.18 17.96
CA SER A 39 1.63 -5.84 16.71
C SER A 39 2.21 -4.41 16.76
N PRO A 40 3.35 -4.14 16.11
CA PRO A 40 3.85 -2.79 15.93
C PRO A 40 2.95 -2.05 14.94
N PHE A 41 1.78 -1.59 15.40
CA PHE A 41 0.72 -1.01 14.56
C PHE A 41 1.24 0.10 13.64
N MET A 42 2.09 0.99 14.14
CA MET A 42 2.66 2.08 13.34
C MET A 42 3.46 1.55 12.14
N PHE A 43 4.29 0.53 12.38
CA PHE A 43 5.06 -0.13 11.32
C PHE A 43 4.15 -0.83 10.31
N VAL A 44 3.17 -1.61 10.78
CA VAL A 44 2.22 -2.31 9.91
C VAL A 44 1.47 -1.32 9.01
N TRP A 45 0.92 -0.26 9.59
CA TRP A 45 0.15 0.74 8.84
C TRP A 45 1.02 1.52 7.86
N THR A 46 2.26 1.85 8.23
CA THR A 46 3.21 2.50 7.31
C THR A 46 3.55 1.56 6.15
N PHE A 47 3.90 0.31 6.45
CA PHE A 47 4.25 -0.70 5.45
C PHE A 47 3.08 -1.00 4.51
N ASN A 48 1.86 -1.07 5.05
CA ASN A 48 0.64 -1.27 4.29
C ASN A 48 0.27 -0.05 3.42
N THR A 49 0.52 1.16 3.92
CA THR A 49 0.31 2.38 3.13
C THR A 49 1.27 2.44 1.94
N ILE A 50 2.53 2.05 2.13
CA ILE A 50 3.52 1.98 1.05
C ILE A 50 3.08 0.98 -0.04
N ASP A 51 2.59 -0.21 0.35
CA ASP A 51 2.08 -1.18 -0.63
C ASP A 51 0.87 -0.64 -1.40
N ALA A 52 -0.06 0.01 -0.69
CA ALA A 52 -1.26 0.58 -1.28
C ALA A 52 -0.93 1.70 -2.29
N VAL A 53 0.06 2.56 -2.00
CA VAL A 53 0.53 3.59 -2.95
C VAL A 53 1.14 2.93 -4.18
N MET A 54 2.00 1.92 -3.99
CA MET A 54 2.67 1.22 -5.07
C MET A 54 1.67 0.48 -5.98
N LEU A 55 0.71 -0.24 -5.40
CA LEU A 55 -0.34 -0.93 -6.15
C LEU A 55 -1.33 0.03 -6.81
N SER A 56 -1.61 1.20 -6.20
CA SER A 56 -2.39 2.26 -6.83
C SER A 56 -1.68 2.77 -8.09
N TRP A 57 -0.36 2.97 -8.03
CA TRP A 57 0.43 3.39 -9.18
C TRP A 57 0.39 2.36 -10.32
N CYS A 58 0.54 1.07 -9.99
CA CYS A 58 0.42 -0.02 -10.96
C CYS A 58 -0.99 -0.10 -11.57
N ALA A 59 -2.04 0.03 -10.76
CA ALA A 59 -3.43 -0.03 -11.22
C ALA A 59 -3.80 1.15 -12.13
N LEU A 60 -3.35 2.36 -11.78
CA LEU A 60 -3.52 3.55 -12.60
C LEU A 60 -2.83 3.41 -13.97
N LEU A 61 -1.59 2.90 -13.99
CA LEU A 61 -0.87 2.64 -15.23
C LEU A 61 -1.55 1.58 -16.11
N LYS A 62 -2.17 0.56 -15.49
CA LYS A 62 -2.96 -0.46 -16.20
C LYS A 62 -4.38 -0.03 -16.54
N LYS A 63 -4.82 1.16 -16.11
CA LYS A 63 -6.20 1.65 -16.23
C LYS A 63 -7.23 0.70 -15.60
N ASP A 64 -6.86 0.03 -14.52
CA ASP A 64 -7.75 -0.85 -13.77
C ASP A 64 -8.51 -0.06 -12.71
N ALA A 65 -9.76 0.30 -13.00
CA ALA A 65 -10.57 1.15 -12.12
C ALA A 65 -10.90 0.48 -10.78
N ALA A 66 -11.12 -0.84 -10.76
CA ALA A 66 -11.46 -1.57 -9.55
C ALA A 66 -10.28 -1.59 -8.57
N TYR A 67 -9.09 -1.96 -9.06
CA TYR A 67 -7.89 -1.98 -8.24
C TYR A 67 -7.41 -0.57 -7.88
N THR A 68 -7.59 0.42 -8.76
CA THR A 68 -7.30 1.82 -8.44
C THR A 68 -8.14 2.28 -7.26
N THR A 69 -9.45 2.03 -7.30
CA THR A 69 -10.38 2.41 -6.22
C THR A 69 -10.02 1.71 -4.92
N LEU A 70 -9.79 0.40 -4.97
CA LEU A 70 -9.43 -0.40 -3.80
C LEU A 70 -8.13 0.08 -3.15
N ASN A 71 -7.08 0.27 -3.94
CA ASN A 71 -5.77 0.61 -3.38
C ASN A 71 -5.74 2.06 -2.87
N ILE A 72 -6.43 3.00 -3.53
CA ILE A 72 -6.57 4.37 -3.01
C ILE A 72 -7.36 4.37 -1.70
N PHE A 73 -8.41 3.57 -1.59
CA PHE A 73 -9.12 3.38 -0.33
C PHE A 73 -8.17 2.90 0.78
N TRP A 74 -7.32 1.91 0.50
CA TRP A 74 -6.31 1.45 1.45
C TRP A 74 -5.26 2.50 1.82
N VAL A 75 -4.89 3.40 0.90
CA VAL A 75 -4.02 4.55 1.24
C VAL A 75 -4.71 5.45 2.28
N MET A 76 -5.99 5.76 2.11
CA MET A 76 -6.74 6.59 3.06
C MET A 76 -6.87 5.92 4.43
N VAL A 77 -7.24 4.64 4.46
CA VAL A 77 -7.34 3.86 5.70
C VAL A 77 -5.97 3.74 6.37
N GLY A 78 -4.91 3.54 5.60
CA GLY A 78 -3.54 3.50 6.08
C GLY A 78 -3.13 4.80 6.77
N LEU A 79 -3.46 5.95 6.17
CA LEU A 79 -3.21 7.26 6.76
C LEU A 79 -3.93 7.44 8.10
N VAL A 80 -5.21 7.04 8.18
CA VAL A 80 -5.98 7.06 9.44
C VAL A 80 -5.36 6.12 10.47
N GLY A 81 -4.93 4.92 10.06
CA GLY A 81 -4.25 3.96 10.92
C GLY A 81 -2.94 4.50 11.50
N ILE A 82 -2.13 5.18 10.69
CA ILE A 82 -0.89 5.84 11.13
C ILE A 82 -1.20 6.96 12.12
N LEU A 83 -2.16 7.84 11.81
CA LEU A 83 -2.53 8.96 12.69
C LEU A 83 -3.07 8.47 14.04
N ARG A 84 -3.87 7.39 14.04
CA ARG A 84 -4.39 6.76 15.25
C ARG A 84 -3.27 6.09 16.06
N ALA A 85 -2.37 5.35 15.40
CA ALA A 85 -1.23 4.72 16.06
C ALA A 85 -0.22 5.75 16.61
N GLY A 86 -0.12 6.93 15.97
CA GLY A 86 0.69 8.05 16.44
C GLY A 86 0.06 8.84 17.60
N GLY A 87 -1.20 8.57 17.97
CA GLY A 87 -1.92 9.29 19.02
C GLY A 87 -2.47 10.67 18.60
N TRP A 88 -2.55 10.93 17.29
CA TRP A 88 -3.01 12.22 16.74
C TRP A 88 -4.53 12.23 16.52
N LEU A 89 -5.14 11.04 16.43
CA LEU A 89 -6.58 10.81 16.38
C LEU A 89 -6.96 9.85 17.52
N HIS A 90 -7.90 10.27 18.36
CA HIS A 90 -8.44 9.51 19.49
C HIS A 90 -9.70 8.74 19.09
#